data_AF-A1ZGG9-F1
#
_entry.id   AF-A1ZGG9-F1
#
_cell.length_a   1.000
_cell.length_b   1.000
_cell.length_c   1.000
_cell.angle_alpha   90.00
_cell.angle_beta   90.00
_cell.angle_gamma   90.00
#
_symmetry.space_group_name_H-M   'P 1'
#
loop_
_entity.id
_entity.type
_entity.pdbx_description
1 polymer ?
#
loop_
_entity_poly.entity_id
_entity_poly.type
_entity_poly.pdbx_seq_one_letter_code
_entity_poly.pdbx_strand_id
1 'polypeptide(L)'
;MASQISVFKQVLSKNPPKIWQEFFIALTQKAYQLNNQNNEYLIYQLPDNPELIRLIAKDEFLRKYIIRAEYHSVLIPHKHKAKVKKSGFLIVLE
;
A
#
# COMPACT_ATOMS: atom_id res chain seq x y z
N MET A 1 -10.14 7.14 -14.65
CA MET A 1 -11.30 6.40 -15.20
C MET A 1 -12.55 7.26 -15.36
N ALA A 2 -13.01 7.96 -14.32
CA ALA A 2 -14.23 8.79 -14.42
C ALA A 2 -14.18 9.86 -15.53
N SER A 3 -12.99 10.45 -15.75
CA SER A 3 -12.74 11.40 -16.85
C SER A 3 -12.90 10.77 -18.24
N GLN A 4 -12.37 9.57 -18.46
CA GLN A 4 -12.42 8.87 -19.74
C GLN A 4 -13.85 8.40 -20.09
N ILE A 5 -14.63 7.95 -19.10
CA ILE A 5 -16.04 7.58 -19.28
C ILE A 5 -16.88 8.83 -19.62
N SER A 6 -16.53 9.99 -19.04
CA SER A 6 -17.20 11.26 -19.34
C SER A 6 -16.92 11.71 -20.77
N VAL A 7 -15.67 11.59 -21.24
CA VAL A 7 -15.30 11.86 -22.63
C VAL A 7 -16.03 10.91 -23.60
N PHE A 8 -16.10 9.61 -23.27
CA PHE A 8 -16.86 8.65 -24.07
C PHE A 8 -18.32 9.06 -24.24
N LYS A 9 -18.98 9.47 -23.14
CA LYS A 9 -20.39 9.91 -23.17
C LYS A 9 -20.59 11.21 -23.96
N GLN A 10 -19.58 12.08 -23.99
CA GLN A 10 -19.66 13.34 -24.74
C GLN A 10 -19.43 13.14 -26.25
N VAL A 11 -18.52 12.24 -26.63
CA VAL A 11 -18.11 12.05 -28.03
C VAL A 11 -18.99 11.05 -28.76
N LEU A 12 -19.40 9.97 -28.11
CA LEU A 12 -20.07 8.84 -28.78
C LEU A 12 -21.57 8.78 -28.49
N SER A 13 -21.97 8.87 -27.22
CA SER A 13 -23.39 8.90 -26.86
C SER A 13 -23.63 9.36 -25.43
N LYS A 14 -24.47 10.39 -25.26
CA LYS A 14 -24.91 10.87 -23.94
C LYS A 14 -25.62 9.78 -23.13
N ASN A 15 -26.41 8.94 -23.81
CA ASN A 15 -27.19 7.86 -23.22
C ASN A 15 -26.77 6.53 -23.85
N PRO A 16 -25.64 5.96 -23.39
CA PRO A 16 -25.15 4.69 -23.92
C PRO A 16 -26.14 3.56 -23.60
N PRO A 17 -26.26 2.54 -24.48
CA PRO A 17 -27.07 1.35 -24.24
C PRO A 17 -26.74 0.65 -22.91
N LYS A 18 -27.69 -0.13 -22.38
CA LYS A 18 -27.57 -0.80 -21.08
C LYS A 18 -26.28 -1.62 -20.91
N ILE A 19 -25.88 -2.35 -21.95
CA ILE A 19 -24.62 -3.13 -21.98
C ILE A 19 -23.40 -2.26 -21.67
N TRP A 20 -23.33 -1.06 -22.23
CA TRP A 20 -22.22 -0.13 -22.00
C TRP A 20 -22.27 0.46 -20.59
N GLN A 21 -23.47 0.72 -20.06
CA GLN A 21 -23.61 1.19 -18.67
C GLN A 21 -23.13 0.13 -17.68
N GLU A 22 -23.54 -1.13 -17.87
CA GLU A 22 -23.10 -2.27 -17.07
C GLU A 22 -21.60 -2.47 -17.15
N PHE A 23 -21.02 -2.35 -18.35
CA PHE A 23 -19.58 -2.39 -18.56
C PHE A 23 -18.84 -1.30 -17.78
N PHE A 24 -19.31 -0.05 -17.83
CA PHE A 24 -18.68 1.05 -17.08
C PHE A 24 -18.78 0.88 -15.57
N ILE A 25 -19.89 0.35 -15.06
CA ILE A 25 -20.05 0.03 -13.64
C ILE A 25 -19.04 -1.04 -13.23
N ALA A 26 -18.94 -2.13 -14.00
CA ALA A 26 -18.00 -3.22 -13.74
C ALA A 26 -16.54 -2.73 -13.78
N LEU A 27 -16.19 -1.87 -14.74
CA LEU A 27 -14.87 -1.24 -14.83
C LEU A 27 -14.54 -0.40 -13.60
N THR A 28 -15.50 0.42 -13.16
CA THR A 28 -15.31 1.32 -12.01
C THR A 28 -15.16 0.54 -10.71
N GLN A 29 -15.89 -0.56 -10.55
CA GLN A 29 -15.77 -1.44 -9.39
C GLN A 29 -14.42 -2.18 -9.35
N LYS A 30 -13.91 -2.60 -10.52
CA LYS A 30 -12.56 -3.21 -10.64
C LYS A 30 -11.43 -2.21 -10.43
N ALA A 31 -11.71 -0.92 -10.65
CA ALA A 31 -10.77 0.17 -10.43
C ALA A 31 -10.58 0.54 -8.96
N TYR A 32 -11.04 -0.30 -8.02
CA TYR A 32 -10.96 -0.04 -6.58
C TYR A 32 -9.55 0.42 -6.21
N GLN A 33 -9.44 1.71 -5.90
CA GLN A 33 -8.21 2.27 -5.39
C GLN A 33 -8.11 1.81 -3.93
N LEU A 34 -7.00 1.16 -3.59
CA LEU A 34 -6.70 0.87 -2.19
C LEU A 34 -6.69 2.22 -1.45
N ASN A 35 -7.68 2.43 -0.58
CA ASN A 35 -7.73 3.63 0.23
C ASN A 35 -6.51 3.63 1.13
N ASN A 36 -5.64 4.61 0.96
CA ASN A 36 -4.41 4.71 1.72
C ASN A 36 -4.72 5.12 3.18
N GLN A 37 -4.89 4.13 4.07
CA GLN A 37 -5.01 4.34 5.51
C GLN A 37 -3.63 4.44 6.18
N ASN A 38 -2.75 5.28 5.64
CA ASN A 38 -1.36 5.44 6.11
C ASN A 38 -1.24 5.98 7.56
N ASN A 39 -2.36 6.29 8.21
CA ASN A 39 -2.36 6.85 9.58
C ASN A 39 -2.08 5.79 10.65
N GLU A 40 -2.12 4.49 10.30
CA GLU A 40 -1.92 3.41 11.28
C GLU A 40 -0.49 2.86 11.32
N TYR A 41 0.31 3.15 10.30
CA TYR A 41 1.63 2.56 10.10
C TYR A 41 2.70 3.62 9.88
N LEU A 42 3.85 3.39 10.48
CA LEU A 42 5.10 4.07 10.13
C LEU A 42 5.77 3.27 9.02
N ILE A 43 6.08 3.91 7.91
CA ILE A 43 6.75 3.29 6.77
C ILE A 43 8.23 3.70 6.79
N TYR A 44 9.13 2.72 6.78
CA TYR A 44 10.57 2.91 6.65
C TYR A 44 11.09 2.19 5.42
N GLN A 45 12.02 2.82 4.73
CA GLN A 45 12.79 2.20 3.67
C GLN A 45 14.07 1.65 4.27
N LEU A 46 14.34 0.35 4.10
CA LEU A 46 15.62 -0.20 4.52
C LEU A 46 16.74 0.30 3.58
N PRO A 47 17.92 0.62 4.13
CA PRO A 47 19.10 0.83 3.30
C PRO A 47 19.46 -0.47 2.56
N ASP A 48 20.16 -0.33 1.44
CA ASP A 48 20.63 -1.46 0.63
C ASP A 48 21.81 -2.17 1.32
N ASN A 49 21.51 -2.81 2.46
CA ASN A 49 22.44 -3.56 3.29
C ASN A 49 21.90 -4.99 3.45
N PRO A 50 22.49 -5.98 2.74
CA PRO A 50 22.02 -7.36 2.75
C PRO A 50 21.95 -7.99 4.14
N GLU A 51 22.88 -7.67 5.04
CA GLU A 51 22.88 -8.22 6.39
C GLU A 51 21.74 -7.65 7.23
N LEU A 52 21.45 -6.35 7.09
CA LEU A 52 20.30 -5.74 7.78
C LEU A 52 18.98 -6.31 7.27
N ILE A 53 18.82 -6.43 5.95
CA ILE A 53 17.64 -7.04 5.33
C ILE A 53 17.46 -8.47 5.84
N ARG A 54 18.55 -9.25 5.87
CA ARG A 54 18.54 -10.64 6.35
C ARG A 54 18.22 -10.74 7.85
N LEU A 55 18.76 -9.83 8.66
CA LEU A 55 18.51 -9.76 10.10
C LEU A 55 17.03 -9.47 10.37
N ILE A 56 16.47 -8.43 9.74
CA ILE A 56 15.05 -8.06 9.87
C ILE A 56 14.14 -9.18 9.37
N ALA A 57 14.56 -9.91 8.32
CA ALA A 57 13.78 -11.03 7.78
C ALA A 57 13.78 -12.28 8.70
N LYS A 58 14.84 -12.51 9.48
CA LYS A 58 15.00 -13.72 10.31
C LYS A 58 14.61 -13.52 11.76
N ASP A 59 14.76 -12.31 12.30
CA ASP A 59 14.51 -12.02 13.71
C ASP A 59 13.04 -12.29 14.09
N GLU A 60 12.83 -13.22 15.02
CA GLU A 60 11.48 -13.64 15.43
C GLU A 60 10.73 -12.57 16.21
N PHE A 61 11.42 -11.67 16.92
CA PHE A 61 10.79 -10.58 17.64
C PHE A 61 10.25 -9.55 16.65
N LEU A 62 11.07 -9.13 15.69
CA LEU A 62 10.68 -8.16 14.67
C LEU A 62 9.52 -8.68 13.82
N ARG A 63 9.57 -9.95 13.39
CA ARG A 63 8.49 -10.58 12.61
C ARG A 63 7.12 -10.54 13.29
N LYS A 64 7.06 -10.40 14.61
CA LYS A 64 5.80 -10.27 15.38
C LYS A 64 5.24 -8.85 15.37
N TYR A 65 6.07 -7.84 15.13
CA TYR A 65 5.73 -6.43 15.34
C TYR A 65 5.83 -5.57 14.08
N ILE A 66 6.39 -6.09 12.98
CA ILE A 66 6.53 -5.37 11.71
C ILE A 66 5.90 -6.16 10.56
N ILE A 67 5.54 -5.45 9.50
CA ILE A 67 5.15 -6.01 8.21
C ILE A 67 6.26 -5.70 7.21
N ARG A 68 6.71 -6.71 6.48
CA ARG A 68 7.66 -6.55 5.38
C ARG A 68 6.87 -6.30 4.10
N ALA A 69 7.29 -5.32 3.32
CA ALA A 69 6.73 -5.00 2.03
C ALA A 69 7.82 -5.13 0.95
N GLU A 70 7.36 -5.06 -0.30
CA GLU A 70 8.24 -5.06 -1.47
C GLU A 70 9.26 -3.91 -1.41
N TYR A 71 10.31 -4.03 -2.22
CA TYR A 71 11.37 -3.01 -2.34
C TYR A 71 12.07 -2.67 -1.01
N HIS A 72 12.21 -3.64 -0.12
CA HIS A 72 12.83 -3.47 1.20
C HIS A 72 12.14 -2.40 2.07
N SER A 73 10.82 -2.23 1.91
CA SER A 73 10.03 -1.41 2.81
C SER A 73 9.59 -2.19 4.05
N VAL A 74 9.52 -1.52 5.19
CA VAL A 74 9.05 -2.05 6.47
C VAL A 74 7.97 -1.14 7.01
N LEU A 75 6.83 -1.73 7.36
CA LEU A 75 5.72 -1.05 8.01
C LEU A 75 5.66 -1.46 9.48
N ILE A 76 5.56 -0.48 10.36
CA ILE A 76 5.46 -0.68 11.80
C ILE A 76 4.13 -0.09 12.26
N PRO A 77 3.18 -0.90 12.77
CA PRO A 77 1.97 -0.37 13.39
C PRO A 77 2.33 0.62 14.50
N HIS A 78 1.67 1.78 14.57
CA HIS A 78 1.96 2.80 15.59
C HIS A 78 1.96 2.23 17.03
N LYS A 79 1.03 1.31 17.33
CA LYS A 79 0.93 0.58 18.61
C LYS A 79 2.18 -0.23 19.00
N HIS A 80 3.06 -0.52 18.05
CA HIS A 80 4.27 -1.32 18.26
C HIS A 80 5.56 -0.50 18.16
N LYS A 81 5.48 0.80 17.82
CA LYS A 81 6.64 1.71 17.73
C LYS A 81 7.56 1.61 18.94
N ALA A 82 7.01 1.70 20.15
CA ALA A 82 7.81 1.67 21.38
C ALA A 82 8.54 0.34 21.58
N LYS A 83 7.94 -0.79 21.19
CA LYS A 83 8.54 -2.12 21.31
C LYS A 83 9.70 -2.30 20.33
N VAL A 84 9.51 -1.86 19.08
CA VAL A 84 10.56 -1.90 18.05
C VAL A 84 11.67 -0.88 18.32
N LYS A 85 11.36 0.25 18.98
CA LYS A 85 12.39 1.20 19.45
C LYS A 85 13.29 0.58 20.51
N LYS A 86 12.67 -0.08 21.49
CA LYS A 86 13.39 -0.69 22.63
C LYS A 86 14.31 -1.83 22.22
N SER A 87 14.04 -2.51 21.10
CA SER A 87 14.94 -3.53 20.55
C SER A 87 16.19 -2.96 19.88
N GLY A 88 16.34 -1.63 19.78
CA GLY A 88 17.51 -0.96 19.21
C GLY A 88 17.49 -0.84 17.68
N PHE A 89 16.52 -1.46 17.01
CA PHE A 89 16.46 -1.53 15.55
C PHE A 89 16.02 -0.24 14.86
N LEU A 90 15.18 0.58 15.50
CA LEU A 90 14.77 1.86 14.90
C LEU A 90 15.94 2.83 14.67
N ILE A 91 17.04 2.69 15.42
CA ILE A 91 18.25 3.53 15.25
C ILE A 91 18.95 3.23 13.90
N VAL A 92 18.76 2.02 13.36
CA VAL A 92 19.35 1.61 12.07
C VAL A 92 18.46 2.04 10.89
N LEU A 93 17.26 2.56 11.17
CA LEU A 93 16.25 2.95 10.18
C LEU A 93 16.07 4.48 10.05
N GLU A 94 16.67 5.26 10.96
CA GLU A 94 16.81 6.72 10.88
C GLU A 94 18.12 7.09 10.19
#